data_AF-A0A522C7L7-F1
#
_entry.id   AF-A0A522C7L7-F1
#
_cell.length_a   1.000
_cell.length_b   1.000
_cell.length_c   1.000
_cell.angle_alpha   90.00
_cell.angle_beta   90.00
_cell.angle_gamma   90.00
#
_symmetry.space_group_name_H-M   'P 1'
#
loop_
_entity.id
_entity.type
_entity.pdbx_description
1 polymer ?
#
loop_
_entity_poly.entity_id
_entity_poly.type
_entity_poly.pdbx_seq_one_letter_code
_entity_poly.pdbx_strand_id
1 'polypeptide(L)'
;MSCPLWLKPVGDLVLGTERHQRLRVARTLMAAYVYLICMFILLRGAFLGMCKEEHAYALIAYMSVGVTIFYLLLRSGWSCRRKDKGLVIEQSLFAITAIVV
;
A
#
# COMPACT_ATOMS: atom_id res chain seq x y z
N MET A 1 -23.84 -19.22 9.64
CA MET A 1 -23.87 -17.74 9.50
C MET A 1 -23.73 -17.42 8.03
N SER A 2 -24.83 -17.07 7.38
CA SER A 2 -24.96 -16.94 5.93
C SER A 2 -24.36 -15.61 5.46
N CYS A 3 -23.21 -15.66 4.79
CA CYS A 3 -22.63 -14.48 4.17
C CYS A 3 -23.36 -14.15 2.85
N PRO A 4 -23.78 -12.89 2.62
CA PRO A 4 -24.50 -12.49 1.42
C PRO A 4 -23.68 -12.69 0.15
N LEU A 5 -24.31 -13.32 -0.85
CA LEU A 5 -23.72 -13.84 -2.09
C LEU A 5 -23.13 -12.75 -3.02
N TRP A 6 -23.50 -11.48 -2.81
CA TRP A 6 -23.13 -10.34 -3.68
C TRP A 6 -21.75 -9.73 -3.38
N LEU A 7 -21.12 -10.08 -2.25
CA LEU A 7 -19.78 -9.62 -1.87
C LEU A 7 -18.64 -10.49 -2.43
N LYS A 8 -18.98 -11.65 -3.00
CA LYS A 8 -18.01 -12.58 -3.59
C LYS A 8 -17.22 -11.98 -4.76
N PRO A 9 -17.82 -11.35 -5.78
CA PRO A 9 -17.06 -10.92 -6.96
C PRO A 9 -16.09 -9.78 -6.63
N VAL A 10 -16.47 -8.83 -5.77
CA VAL A 10 -15.59 -7.70 -5.42
C VAL A 10 -14.45 -8.14 -4.51
N GLY A 11 -14.74 -9.03 -3.55
CA GLY A 11 -13.75 -9.62 -2.67
C GLY A 11 -12.74 -10.51 -3.41
N ASP A 12 -13.19 -11.38 -4.33
CA ASP A 12 -12.29 -12.21 -5.15
C ASP A 12 -11.51 -11.38 -6.16
N LEU A 13 -12.12 -10.32 -6.72
CA LEU A 13 -11.43 -9.41 -7.61
C LEU A 13 -10.37 -8.59 -6.85
N VAL A 14 -10.59 -8.22 -5.59
CA VAL A 14 -9.64 -7.42 -4.79
C VAL A 14 -8.59 -8.29 -4.06
N LEU A 15 -8.93 -9.50 -3.61
CA LEU A 15 -8.06 -10.37 -2.81
C LEU A 15 -7.37 -11.49 -3.60
N GLY A 16 -7.87 -11.86 -4.78
CA GLY A 16 -7.41 -13.02 -5.53
C GLY A 16 -7.93 -14.35 -4.93
N THR A 17 -8.33 -15.25 -5.80
CA THR A 17 -8.97 -16.54 -5.50
C THR A 17 -8.04 -17.57 -4.84
N GLU A 18 -6.72 -17.33 -4.87
CA GLU A 18 -5.68 -18.27 -4.39
C GLU A 18 -5.23 -17.98 -2.95
N ARG A 19 -5.28 -19.02 -2.08
CA ARG A 19 -4.96 -18.94 -0.64
C ARG A 19 -3.55 -18.38 -0.36
N HIS A 20 -2.60 -18.63 -1.26
CA HIS A 20 -1.23 -18.12 -1.20
C HIS A 20 -1.07 -16.67 -1.68
N GLN A 21 -2.01 -16.17 -2.49
CA GLN A 21 -2.05 -14.78 -2.93
C GLN A 21 -2.69 -13.90 -1.85
N ARG A 22 -3.70 -14.45 -1.15
CA ARG A 22 -4.43 -13.79 -0.05
C ARG A 22 -3.54 -13.35 1.12
N LEU A 23 -2.57 -14.17 1.54
CA LEU A 23 -1.62 -13.81 2.60
C LEU A 23 -0.62 -12.71 2.16
N ARG A 24 -0.26 -12.68 0.86
CA ARG A 24 0.65 -11.66 0.29
C ARG A 24 -0.04 -10.33 0.08
N VAL A 25 -1.29 -10.37 -0.39
CA VAL A 25 -2.16 -9.20 -0.49
C VAL A 25 -2.49 -8.66 0.90
N ALA A 26 -2.78 -9.51 1.89
CA ALA A 26 -3.04 -9.06 3.27
C ALA A 26 -1.84 -8.31 3.89
N ARG A 27 -0.61 -8.77 3.62
CA ARG A 27 0.61 -8.10 4.11
C ARG A 27 0.82 -6.73 3.48
N THR A 28 0.55 -6.59 2.19
CA THR A 28 0.61 -5.30 1.50
C THR A 28 -0.55 -4.38 1.85
N LEU A 29 -1.73 -4.93 2.15
CA LEU A 29 -2.85 -4.18 2.69
C LEU A 29 -2.54 -3.61 4.07
N MET A 30 -1.86 -4.38 4.93
CA MET A 30 -1.36 -3.91 6.22
C MET A 30 -0.35 -2.78 6.06
N ALA A 31 0.60 -2.90 5.12
CA ALA A 31 1.54 -1.82 4.83
C ALA A 31 0.82 -0.56 4.31
N ALA A 32 -0.15 -0.72 3.39
CA ALA A 32 -0.98 0.38 2.91
C ALA A 32 -1.75 1.07 4.05
N TYR A 33 -2.27 0.29 5.01
CA TYR A 33 -2.96 0.84 6.18
C TYR A 33 -2.02 1.67 7.06
N VAL A 34 -0.79 1.19 7.30
CA VAL A 34 0.22 1.95 8.03
C VAL A 34 0.57 3.26 7.30
N TYR A 35 0.72 3.22 5.98
CA TYR A 35 0.96 4.44 5.19
C TYR A 35 -0.18 5.45 5.29
N LEU A 36 -1.44 5.00 5.29
CA LEU A 36 -2.59 5.88 5.47
C LEU A 36 -2.57 6.57 6.84
N ILE A 37 -2.22 5.84 7.90
CA ILE A 37 -2.08 6.42 9.25
C ILE A 37 -0.97 7.47 9.26
N CYS A 38 0.20 7.16 8.70
CA CYS A 38 1.33 8.10 8.63
C CYS A 38 0.98 9.36 7.84
N MET A 39 0.29 9.22 6.71
CA MET A 39 -0.21 10.33 5.90
C MET A 39 -1.19 11.22 6.69
N PHE A 40 -2.08 10.61 7.48
CA PHE A 40 -3.01 11.36 8.33
C PHE A 40 -2.28 12.14 9.43
N ILE A 41 -1.28 11.53 10.05
CA ILE A 41 -0.43 12.19 11.05
C ILE A 41 0.32 13.37 10.43
N LEU A 42 0.89 13.17 9.24
CA LEU A 42 1.63 14.20 8.52
C LEU A 42 0.74 15.39 8.13
N LEU A 43 -0.47 15.13 7.63
CA LEU A 43 -1.47 16.17 7.35
C LEU A 43 -1.80 16.97 8.60
N ARG A 44 -2.09 16.28 9.71
CA ARG A 44 -2.41 16.94 10.98
C ARG A 44 -1.23 17.76 11.51
N GLY A 45 -0.01 17.26 11.36
CA GLY A 45 1.21 18.00 11.70
C GLY A 45 1.39 19.26 10.84
N ALA A 46 1.15 19.17 9.53
CA ALA A 46 1.17 20.31 8.62
C ALA A 46 0.10 21.36 8.98
N PHE A 47 -1.14 20.92 9.26
CA PHE A 47 -2.22 21.79 9.74
C PHE A 47 -1.91 22.51 11.06
N LEU A 48 -1.11 21.88 11.93
CA LEU A 48 -0.64 22.47 13.19
C LEU A 48 0.58 23.40 12.99
N GLY A 49 1.06 23.58 11.76
CA GLY A 49 2.23 24.40 11.44
C GLY A 49 3.56 23.76 11.84
N MET A 50 3.59 22.45 12.14
CA MET A 50 4.81 21.75 12.56
C MET A 50 5.75 21.43 11.40
N CYS A 51 5.26 21.48 10.16
CA CYS A 51 6.01 21.24 8.94
C CYS A 51 5.50 22.17 7.82
N LYS A 52 6.35 22.46 6.82
CA LYS A 52 5.90 23.15 5.62
C LYS A 52 4.91 22.27 4.86
N GLU A 53 3.77 22.85 4.50
CA GLU A 53 2.69 22.15 3.81
C GLU A 53 3.15 21.55 2.47
N GLU A 54 4.03 22.24 1.74
CA GLU A 54 4.58 21.77 0.46
C GLU A 54 5.27 20.41 0.57
N HIS A 55 6.15 20.24 1.56
CA HIS A 55 6.83 18.97 1.80
C HIS A 55 5.86 17.88 2.27
N ALA A 56 4.86 18.25 3.08
CA ALA A 56 3.84 17.30 3.51
C ALA A 56 3.03 16.78 2.33
N TYR A 57 2.55 17.65 1.44
CA TYR A 57 1.80 17.26 0.25
C TYR A 57 2.66 16.48 -0.75
N ALA A 58 3.94 16.85 -0.93
CA ALA A 58 4.87 16.12 -1.79
C ALA A 58 5.09 14.69 -1.28
N LEU A 59 5.33 14.52 0.03
CA LEU A 59 5.53 13.21 0.65
C LEU A 59 4.26 12.35 0.56
N ILE A 60 3.10 12.97 0.75
CA ILE A 60 1.80 12.32 0.60
C ILE A 60 1.57 11.80 -0.82
N ALA A 61 1.80 12.66 -1.81
CA ALA A 61 1.66 12.31 -3.22
C ALA A 61 2.60 11.14 -3.55
N TYR A 62 3.86 11.23 -3.11
CA TYR A 62 4.86 10.19 -3.29
C TYR A 62 4.40 8.84 -2.71
N MET A 63 4.01 8.81 -1.43
CA MET A 63 3.55 7.58 -0.77
C MET A 63 2.31 6.99 -1.44
N SER A 64 1.35 7.83 -1.85
CA SER A 64 0.13 7.37 -2.52
C SER A 64 0.42 6.69 -3.87
N VAL A 65 1.36 7.24 -4.64
CA VAL A 65 1.81 6.67 -5.91
C VAL A 65 2.52 5.35 -5.67
N GLY A 66 3.43 5.29 -4.70
CA GLY A 66 4.15 4.07 -4.33
C GLY A 66 3.22 2.93 -3.96
N VAL A 67 2.30 3.16 -3.02
CA VAL A 67 1.32 2.15 -2.57
C VAL A 67 0.47 1.66 -3.75
N THR A 68 0.03 2.56 -4.63
CA THR A 68 -0.75 2.20 -5.82
C THR A 68 0.04 1.33 -6.79
N ILE A 69 1.29 1.69 -7.08
CA ILE A 69 2.19 0.93 -7.94
C ILE A 69 2.45 -0.46 -7.35
N PHE A 70 2.82 -0.55 -6.07
CA PHE A 70 3.08 -1.84 -5.42
C PHE A 70 1.83 -2.72 -5.38
N TYR A 71 0.65 -2.14 -5.13
CA TYR A 71 -0.61 -2.87 -5.19
C TYR A 71 -0.85 -3.45 -6.60
N LEU A 72 -0.68 -2.65 -7.65
CA LEU A 72 -0.86 -3.09 -9.04
C LEU A 72 0.17 -4.16 -9.46
N LEU A 73 1.44 -4.03 -9.04
CA LEU A 73 2.47 -5.04 -9.30
C LEU A 73 2.18 -6.37 -8.60
N LEU A 74 1.69 -6.33 -7.37
CA LEU A 74 1.33 -7.55 -6.64
C LEU A 74 0.08 -8.20 -7.23
N ARG A 75 -0.91 -7.37 -7.61
CA ARG A 75 -2.16 -7.79 -8.24
C ARG A 75 -1.94 -8.46 -9.60
N SER A 76 -1.06 -7.90 -10.42
CA SER A 76 -0.74 -8.44 -11.75
C SER A 76 0.05 -9.75 -11.71
N GLY A 77 0.43 -10.24 -10.52
CA GLY A 77 1.19 -11.48 -10.38
C GLY A 77 2.62 -11.37 -10.91
N TRP A 78 3.09 -10.17 -11.25
CA TRP A 78 4.44 -9.92 -11.76
C TRP A 78 5.52 -10.38 -10.76
N SER A 79 5.21 -10.33 -9.47
CA SER A 79 6.08 -10.82 -8.39
C SER A 79 6.25 -12.34 -8.34
N CYS A 80 5.38 -13.13 -9.00
CA CYS A 80 5.47 -14.60 -8.96
C CYS A 80 6.72 -15.15 -9.67
N ARG A 81 7.36 -14.36 -10.55
CA ARG A 81 8.61 -14.72 -11.22
C ARG A 81 9.88 -14.37 -10.42
N ARG A 82 9.77 -13.66 -9.29
CA ARG A 82 10.91 -13.26 -8.46
C ARG A 82 11.02 -14.08 -7.18
N LYS A 83 12.24 -14.21 -6.67
CA LYS A 83 12.58 -14.94 -5.43
C LYS A 83 11.89 -14.33 -4.21
N ASP A 84 11.79 -13.00 -4.18
CA ASP A 84 10.93 -12.26 -3.23
C ASP A 84 9.56 -11.99 -3.87
N LYS A 85 8.59 -12.82 -3.50
CA LYS A 85 7.23 -12.73 -4.05
C LYS A 85 6.39 -11.60 -3.40
N GLY A 86 6.91 -10.95 -2.36
CA GLY A 86 6.24 -9.87 -1.63
C GLY A 86 6.67 -8.47 -2.04
N LEU A 87 7.71 -8.34 -2.89
CA LEU A 87 8.37 -7.05 -3.19
C LEU A 87 8.79 -6.29 -1.92
N VAL A 88 9.18 -7.00 -0.86
CA VAL A 88 9.48 -6.37 0.44
C VAL A 88 10.77 -5.54 0.34
N ILE A 89 11.73 -6.04 -0.44
CA ILE A 89 12.99 -5.34 -0.72
C ILE A 89 12.70 -4.06 -1.50
N GLU A 90 11.90 -4.13 -2.56
CA GLU A 90 11.54 -2.98 -3.37
C GLU A 90 10.72 -1.94 -2.57
N GLN A 91 9.81 -2.39 -1.70
CA GLN A 91 9.07 -1.50 -0.80
C GLN A 91 9.96 -0.82 0.24
N SER A 92 10.94 -1.54 0.79
CA SER A 92 11.91 -0.97 1.74
C SER A 92 12.79 0.09 1.07
N LEU A 93 13.25 -0.16 -0.16
CA LEU A 93 14.00 0.82 -0.96
C LEU A 93 13.17 2.07 -1.25
N PHE A 94 11.91 1.89 -1.63
CA PHE A 94 10.98 2.99 -1.86
C PHE A 94 10.74 3.84 -0.60
N ALA A 95 10.65 3.20 0.57
CA ALA A 95 10.52 3.90 1.84
C ALA A 95 11.77 4.75 2.16
N ILE A 96 12.97 4.24 1.85
CA ILE A 96 14.22 4.98 2.05
C ILE A 96 14.29 6.21 1.14
N THR A 97 13.85 6.11 -0.12
CA THR A 97 13.82 7.24 -1.04
C THR A 97 12.82 8.32 -0.65
N ALA A 98 11.86 8.02 0.23
CA ALA A 98 10.94 9.03 0.76
C ALA A 98 11.62 10.05 1.69
N ILE A 99 12.82 9.76 2.21
CA ILE A 99 13.58 10.66 3.10
C ILE A 99 14.02 11.94 2.37
N VAL A 100 14.20 11.87 1.05
CA VAL A 100 14.71 12.97 0.22
C VAL A 100 13.60 13.75 -0.51
N VAL A 101 12.34 13.43 -0.24
CA VAL A 101 11.15 14.12 -0.78
C VAL A 101 10.76 15.28 0.13
#